data_AF-A0A222VM47-F1
#
_entry.id   AF-A0A222VM47-F1
#
_cell.length_a   1.000
_cell.length_b   1.000
_cell.length_c   1.000
_cell.angle_alpha   90.00
_cell.angle_beta   90.00
_cell.angle_gamma   90.00
#
_symmetry.space_group_name_H-M   'P 1'
#
loop_
_entity.id
_entity.type
_entity.pdbx_description
1 polymer ?
#
loop_
_entity_poly.entity_id
_entity_poly.type
_entity_poly.pdbx_seq_one_letter_code
_entity_poly.pdbx_strand_id
1 'polypeptide(L)'
;MTTPGAQSSAPPPAALAAVAEEALRALFRRVAGAVDVESVEDTDELHAVLGSLTLVVEHLARCLPELSDWMEQQLWSGRLGSPDCFEDVTKSTFEVSAALARANRLSTQLSRELRLAQTATGDPAPQ
;
A
#
# COMPACT_ATOMS: atom_id res chain seq x y z
N MET A 1 1.18 29.79 -35.78
CA MET A 1 1.61 29.71 -34.37
C MET A 1 0.61 28.82 -33.66
N THR A 2 0.95 27.55 -33.47
CA THR A 2 0.12 26.58 -32.75
C THR A 2 1.04 25.91 -31.75
N THR A 3 0.87 26.26 -30.48
CA THR A 3 1.52 25.63 -29.33
C THR A 3 0.99 24.20 -29.22
N PRO A 4 1.84 23.15 -29.17
CA PRO A 4 1.37 21.83 -28.84
C PRO A 4 1.09 21.81 -27.34
N GLY A 5 -0.16 21.53 -26.98
CA GLY A 5 -0.55 21.29 -25.59
C GLY A 5 0.31 20.18 -25.01
N ALA A 6 1.02 20.49 -23.92
CA ALA A 6 1.71 19.50 -23.12
C ALA A 6 0.67 18.51 -22.60
N GLN A 7 0.59 17.35 -23.24
CA GLN A 7 -0.13 16.21 -22.70
C GLN A 7 0.62 15.81 -21.43
N SER A 8 0.09 16.19 -20.28
CA SER A 8 0.52 15.68 -18.98
C SER A 8 0.17 14.20 -18.93
N SER A 9 0.98 13.36 -19.59
CA SER A 9 0.86 11.91 -19.47
C SER A 9 1.07 11.58 -18.01
N ALA A 10 0.03 11.08 -17.34
CA ALA A 10 0.17 10.53 -16.01
C ALA A 10 1.33 9.52 -16.02
N PRO A 11 2.17 9.51 -14.97
CA PRO A 11 3.26 8.55 -14.88
C PRO A 11 2.71 7.12 -14.97
N PRO A 12 3.44 6.20 -15.63
CA PRO A 12 2.99 4.82 -15.72
C PRO A 12 2.83 4.21 -14.31
N PRO A 13 1.90 3.26 -14.10
CA PRO A 13 1.66 2.67 -12.78
C PRO A 13 2.92 2.12 -12.09
N ALA A 14 3.85 1.58 -12.87
CA ALA A 14 5.14 1.09 -12.37
C ALA A 14 6.02 2.21 -11.77
N ALA A 15 5.99 3.41 -12.35
CA ALA A 15 6.73 4.56 -11.81
C ALA A 15 6.11 5.05 -10.50
N LEU A 16 4.78 5.03 -10.37
CA LEU A 16 4.09 5.35 -9.12
C LEU A 16 4.44 4.35 -8.00
N ALA A 17 4.49 3.07 -8.32
CA ALA A 17 4.90 2.02 -7.37
C ALA A 17 6.35 2.23 -6.87
N ALA A 18 7.28 2.58 -7.76
CA ALA A 18 8.66 2.87 -7.38
C ALA A 18 8.78 4.08 -6.44
N VAL A 19 7.97 5.12 -6.65
CA VAL A 19 7.92 6.29 -5.75
C VAL A 19 7.38 5.90 -4.38
N ALA A 20 6.32 5.08 -4.33
CA ALA A 20 5.76 4.59 -3.07
C ALA A 20 6.79 3.73 -2.29
N GLU A 21 7.53 2.88 -2.98
CA GLU A 21 8.61 2.07 -2.38
C GLU A 21 9.69 2.94 -1.73
N GLU A 22 10.18 3.96 -2.43
CA GLU A 22 11.22 4.83 -1.89
C GLU A 22 10.74 5.66 -0.70
N ALA A 23 9.49 6.14 -0.73
CA ALA A 23 8.87 6.81 0.40
C ALA A 23 8.79 5.88 1.64
N LEU A 24 8.38 4.62 1.44
CA LEU A 24 8.32 3.63 2.53
C LEU A 24 9.71 3.31 3.08
N ARG A 25 10.73 3.22 2.22
CA ARG A 25 12.12 2.99 2.61
C ARG A 25 12.69 4.17 3.40
N ALA A 26 12.38 5.40 3.01
CA ALA A 26 12.75 6.59 3.76
C ALA A 26 12.11 6.61 5.15
N LEU A 27 10.80 6.31 5.24
CA LEU A 27 10.09 6.21 6.50
C LEU A 27 10.67 5.11 7.40
N PHE A 28 10.94 3.92 6.85
CA PHE A 28 11.58 2.84 7.58
C PHE A 28 12.92 3.27 8.17
N ARG A 29 13.78 3.94 7.38
CA ARG A 29 15.08 4.44 7.87
C ARG A 29 14.92 5.45 9.01
N ARG A 30 13.92 6.33 8.93
CA ARG A 30 13.61 7.35 9.95
C ARG A 30 13.13 6.71 11.26
N VAL A 31 12.26 5.70 11.18
CA VAL A 31 11.67 5.02 12.35
C VAL A 31 12.62 4.00 12.97
N ALA A 32 13.44 3.31 12.16
CA ALA A 32 14.35 2.26 12.63
C ALA A 32 15.66 2.80 13.28
N GLY A 33 15.80 4.13 13.42
CA GLY A 33 16.89 4.75 14.20
C GLY A 33 18.26 4.71 13.52
N ALA A 34 18.35 4.59 12.20
CA ALA A 34 19.65 4.50 11.50
C ALA A 34 20.34 5.85 11.23
N VAL A 35 19.72 6.99 11.59
CA VAL A 35 20.35 8.32 11.49
C VAL A 35 19.90 9.16 12.69
N ASP A 36 20.80 9.22 13.67
CA ASP A 36 20.81 10.03 14.90
C ASP A 36 19.63 9.93 15.88
N VAL A 37 20.00 10.02 17.15
CA VAL A 37 19.21 9.79 18.36
C VAL A 37 18.24 10.95 18.66
N GLU A 38 17.59 11.46 17.61
CA GLU A 38 16.43 12.38 17.64
C GLU A 38 15.31 11.81 16.72
N SER A 39 15.15 10.49 16.72
CA SER A 39 14.17 9.79 15.91
C SER A 39 12.77 9.95 16.53
N VAL A 40 11.97 10.87 15.97
CA VAL A 40 10.60 11.19 16.39
C VAL A 40 10.51 11.55 17.87
N GLU A 41 11.20 12.63 18.27
CA GLU A 41 11.10 13.14 19.64
C GLU A 41 9.79 13.91 19.90
N ASP A 42 9.09 14.31 18.84
CA ASP A 42 7.85 15.07 18.90
C ASP A 42 6.62 14.15 18.78
N THR A 43 5.74 14.21 19.78
CA THR A 43 4.45 13.52 19.81
C THR A 43 3.57 13.91 18.61
N ASP A 44 3.68 15.15 18.12
CA ASP A 44 2.93 15.61 16.95
C ASP A 44 3.46 14.96 15.65
N GLU A 45 4.78 14.81 15.52
CA GLU A 45 5.40 14.09 14.39
C GLU A 45 4.97 12.62 14.40
N LEU A 46 4.97 11.97 15.57
CA LEU A 46 4.50 10.60 15.72
C LEU A 46 3.02 10.44 15.35
N HIS A 47 2.17 11.35 15.81
CA HIS A 47 0.74 11.35 15.49
C HIS A 47 0.51 11.49 13.97
N ALA A 48 1.26 12.38 13.30
CA ALA A 48 1.18 12.56 11.86
C ALA A 48 1.68 11.34 11.06
N VAL A 49 2.75 10.69 11.53
CA VAL A 49 3.28 9.44 10.94
C VAL A 49 2.25 8.31 11.06
N LEU A 50 1.65 8.12 12.24
CA LEU A 50 0.61 7.11 12.47
C LEU A 50 -0.64 7.34 11.61
N GLY A 51 -1.07 8.61 11.46
CA GLY A 51 -2.16 8.98 10.57
C GLY A 51 -1.86 8.68 9.10
N SER A 52 -0.64 9.01 8.64
CA SER A 52 -0.20 8.76 7.27
C SER A 52 -0.11 7.26 6.98
N LEU A 53 0.41 6.47 7.90
CA LEU A 53 0.45 5.00 7.81
C LEU A 53 -0.96 4.41 7.77
N THR A 54 -1.89 4.94 8.56
CA THR A 54 -3.30 4.50 8.54
C THR A 54 -3.91 4.66 7.16
N LEU A 55 -3.74 5.84 6.54
CA LEU A 55 -4.23 6.12 5.19
C LEU A 55 -3.63 5.16 4.16
N VAL A 56 -2.32 4.94 4.18
CA VAL A 56 -1.64 4.01 3.25
C VAL A 56 -2.21 2.60 3.38
N VAL A 57 -2.41 2.11 4.60
CA VAL A 57 -2.96 0.78 4.86
C VAL A 57 -4.43 0.68 4.43
N GLU A 58 -5.23 1.74 4.58
CA GLU A 58 -6.61 1.80 4.07
C GLU A 58 -6.69 1.82 2.54
N HIS A 59 -5.76 2.51 1.88
CA HIS A 59 -5.62 2.47 0.43
C HIS A 59 -5.26 1.06 -0.03
N LEU A 60 -4.30 0.42 0.63
CA LEU A 60 -3.93 -0.96 0.35
C LEU A 60 -5.12 -1.92 0.53
N ALA A 61 -5.86 -1.79 1.63
CA ALA A 61 -7.04 -2.61 1.91
C ALA A 61 -8.10 -2.49 0.80
N ARG A 62 -8.24 -1.31 0.17
CA ARG A 62 -9.15 -1.10 -0.98
C ARG A 62 -8.61 -1.64 -2.29
N CYS A 63 -7.30 -1.55 -2.54
CA CYS A 63 -6.70 -2.01 -3.80
C CYS A 63 -6.59 -3.52 -3.92
N LEU A 64 -6.41 -4.25 -2.80
CA LEU A 64 -6.16 -5.69 -2.85
C LEU A 64 -7.34 -6.52 -3.40
N PRO A 65 -8.62 -6.28 -3.01
CA PRO A 65 -9.76 -6.97 -3.61
C PRO A 65 -9.90 -6.68 -5.11
N GLU A 66 -9.75 -5.41 -5.51
CA GLU A 66 -9.82 -5.00 -6.92
C GLU A 66 -8.76 -5.70 -7.79
N LEU A 67 -7.55 -5.89 -7.25
CA LEU A 67 -6.49 -6.63 -7.93
C LEU A 67 -6.83 -8.12 -8.06
N SER A 68 -7.42 -8.73 -7.03
CA SER A 68 -7.87 -10.12 -7.05
C SER A 68 -8.95 -10.32 -8.12
N ASP A 69 -9.98 -9.47 -8.12
CA ASP A 69 -11.08 -9.52 -9.08
C ASP A 69 -10.57 -9.31 -10.51
N TRP A 70 -9.65 -8.37 -10.71
CA TRP A 70 -9.04 -8.15 -12.01
C TRP A 70 -8.26 -9.37 -12.50
N MET A 71 -7.46 -10.01 -11.64
CA MET A 71 -6.71 -11.23 -12.01
C MET A 71 -7.65 -12.37 -12.39
N GLU A 72 -8.72 -12.59 -11.63
CA GLU A 72 -9.72 -13.62 -11.91
C GLU A 72 -10.43 -13.36 -13.26
N GLN A 73 -10.78 -12.10 -13.55
CA GLN A 73 -11.34 -11.72 -14.85
C GLN A 73 -10.35 -11.94 -16.02
N GLN A 74 -9.06 -11.64 -15.82
CA GLN A 74 -8.06 -11.89 -16.87
C GLN A 74 -7.86 -13.39 -17.11
N LEU A 75 -7.94 -14.22 -16.06
CA LEU A 75 -7.90 -15.68 -16.18
C LEU A 75 -9.11 -16.20 -16.96
N TRP A 76 -10.33 -15.80 -16.59
CA TRP A 76 -11.56 -16.23 -17.27
C TRP A 76 -11.65 -15.76 -18.72
N SER A 77 -11.08 -14.61 -19.05
CA SER A 77 -11.01 -14.11 -20.42
C SER A 77 -9.90 -14.74 -21.27
N GLY A 78 -9.11 -15.66 -20.69
CA GLY A 78 -7.99 -16.31 -21.38
C GLY A 78 -6.83 -15.36 -21.70
N ARG A 79 -6.78 -14.19 -21.03
CA ARG A 79 -5.70 -13.20 -21.19
C ARG A 79 -4.51 -13.48 -20.27
N LEU A 80 -4.71 -14.32 -19.25
CA LEU A 80 -3.64 -14.89 -18.45
C LEU A 80 -3.35 -16.32 -18.88
N GLY A 81 -2.09 -16.58 -19.21
CA GLY A 81 -1.59 -17.91 -19.56
C GLY A 81 -1.71 -18.26 -21.04
N SER A 82 -1.30 -19.48 -21.35
CA SER A 82 -1.43 -20.13 -22.66
C SER A 82 -2.02 -21.53 -22.45
N PRO A 83 -2.56 -22.18 -23.49
CA PRO A 83 -3.12 -23.53 -23.36
C PRO A 83 -2.16 -24.54 -22.70
N ASP A 84 -0.86 -24.38 -22.95
CA ASP A 84 0.19 -25.28 -22.46
C ASP A 84 0.56 -25.07 -20.98
N CYS A 85 0.14 -23.97 -20.36
CA CYS A 85 0.42 -23.65 -18.96
C CYS A 85 -0.83 -23.27 -18.15
N PHE A 86 -2.02 -23.56 -18.68
CA PHE A 86 -3.29 -23.12 -18.09
C PHE A 86 -3.50 -23.63 -16.66
N GLU A 87 -3.15 -24.89 -16.39
CA GLU A 87 -3.28 -25.49 -15.05
C GLU A 87 -2.40 -24.78 -14.02
N ASP A 88 -1.12 -24.57 -14.35
CA ASP A 88 -0.16 -23.89 -13.48
C ASP A 88 -0.54 -22.42 -13.25
N VAL A 89 -0.97 -21.71 -14.30
CA VAL A 89 -1.41 -20.31 -14.20
C VAL A 89 -2.69 -20.20 -13.38
N THR A 90 -3.63 -21.13 -13.53
CA THR A 90 -4.87 -21.17 -12.73
C THR A 90 -4.54 -21.38 -11.25
N LYS A 91 -3.67 -22.36 -10.94
CA LYS A 91 -3.24 -22.64 -9.57
C LYS A 91 -2.53 -21.43 -8.96
N SER A 92 -1.57 -20.84 -9.69
CA SER A 92 -0.83 -19.66 -9.24
C SER A 92 -1.76 -18.47 -9.00
N THR A 93 -2.74 -18.23 -9.88
CA THR A 93 -3.73 -17.16 -9.72
C THR A 93 -4.55 -17.36 -8.46
N PHE A 94 -5.01 -18.58 -8.19
CA PHE A 94 -5.74 -18.89 -6.94
C PHE A 94 -4.89 -18.67 -5.69
N GLU A 95 -3.62 -19.07 -5.71
CA GLU A 95 -2.69 -18.82 -4.61
C GLU A 95 -2.46 -17.32 -4.37
N VAL A 96 -2.37 -16.53 -5.44
CA VAL A 96 -2.28 -15.06 -5.37
C VAL A 96 -3.56 -14.46 -4.81
N SER A 97 -4.74 -14.81 -5.32
CA SER A 97 -6.03 -14.34 -4.76
C SER A 97 -6.14 -14.65 -3.27
N ALA A 98 -5.75 -15.86 -2.85
CA ALA A 98 -5.74 -16.24 -1.43
C ALA A 98 -4.74 -15.40 -0.61
N ALA A 99 -3.58 -15.07 -1.16
CA ALA A 99 -2.61 -14.19 -0.51
C ALA A 99 -3.12 -12.74 -0.39
N LEU A 100 -3.75 -12.21 -1.44
CA LEU A 100 -4.37 -10.88 -1.45
C LEU A 100 -5.48 -10.78 -0.41
N ALA A 101 -6.34 -11.80 -0.30
CA ALA A 101 -7.38 -11.86 0.72
C ALA A 101 -6.82 -11.85 2.15
N ARG A 102 -5.71 -12.58 2.39
CA ARG A 102 -5.01 -12.54 3.69
C ARG A 102 -4.41 -11.15 3.95
N ALA A 103 -3.77 -10.55 2.96
CA ALA A 103 -3.19 -9.21 3.07
C ALA A 103 -4.25 -8.14 3.34
N ASN A 104 -5.45 -8.25 2.74
CA ASN A 104 -6.57 -7.33 3.01
C ASN A 104 -7.04 -7.42 4.48
N ARG A 105 -7.17 -8.63 5.02
CA ARG A 105 -7.54 -8.84 6.44
C ARG A 105 -6.49 -8.25 7.38
N LEU A 106 -5.21 -8.52 7.12
CA LEU A 106 -4.10 -7.98 7.92
C LEU A 106 -4.04 -6.46 7.84
N SER A 107 -4.25 -5.88 6.65
CA SER A 107 -4.28 -4.42 6.45
C SER A 107 -5.43 -3.78 7.24
N THR A 108 -6.63 -4.37 7.18
CA THR A 108 -7.78 -3.88 7.94
C THR A 108 -7.52 -3.90 9.45
N GLN A 109 -6.91 -4.98 9.96
CA GLN A 109 -6.50 -5.08 11.35
C GLN A 109 -5.44 -4.02 11.70
N LEU A 110 -4.39 -3.89 10.88
CA LEU A 110 -3.33 -2.91 11.10
C LEU A 110 -3.86 -1.47 11.12
N SER A 111 -4.76 -1.11 10.22
CA SER A 111 -5.43 0.20 10.21
C SER A 111 -6.17 0.48 11.52
N ARG A 112 -6.83 -0.53 12.11
CA ARG A 112 -7.45 -0.40 13.43
C ARG A 112 -6.42 -0.15 14.53
N GLU A 113 -5.34 -0.93 14.57
CA GLU A 113 -4.31 -0.77 15.60
C GLU A 113 -3.56 0.58 15.48
N LEU A 114 -3.31 1.05 14.26
CA LEU A 114 -2.70 2.37 14.02
C LEU A 114 -3.61 3.51 14.50
N ARG A 115 -4.93 3.43 14.26
CA ARG A 115 -5.88 4.42 14.81
C ARG A 115 -5.87 4.42 16.34
N LEU A 116 -5.80 3.26 16.98
CA LEU A 116 -5.71 3.17 18.45
C LEU A 116 -4.42 3.81 18.97
N ALA A 117 -3.28 3.52 18.33
CA ALA A 117 -2.00 4.15 18.65
C ALA A 117 -2.04 5.68 18.43
N GLN A 118 -2.68 6.12 17.35
CA GLN A 118 -2.84 7.55 17.04
C GLN A 118 -3.71 8.27 18.08
N THR A 119 -4.78 7.63 18.58
CA THR A 119 -5.59 8.20 19.67
C THR A 119 -4.81 8.28 20.98
N ALA A 120 -3.98 7.29 21.29
CA ALA A 120 -3.16 7.27 22.50
C ALA A 120 -2.05 8.33 22.51
N THR A 121 -1.59 8.76 21.33
CA THR A 121 -0.57 9.81 21.18
C THR A 121 -1.18 11.23 21.17
N GLY A 122 -2.49 11.37 20.92
CA GLY A 122 -3.18 12.66 20.92
C GLY A 122 -3.86 13.04 22.22
N ASP A 123 -3.84 12.20 23.26
CA ASP A 123 -4.49 12.46 24.55
C ASP A 123 -3.49 13.07 25.55
N PRO A 124 -3.53 14.40 25.81
CA PRO A 124 -2.78 14.96 26.92
C PRO A 124 -3.37 14.43 28.24
N ALA A 125 -2.56 13.74 29.04
CA ALA A 125 -2.96 13.24 30.35
C ALA A 125 -3.72 14.31 31.16
N PRO A 126 -4.82 13.96 31.85
CA PRO A 126 -5.52 14.91 32.71
C PRO A 126 -4.56 15.43 33.78
N GLN A 127 -4.34 16.74 33.80
CA GLN A 127 -3.71 17.45 34.93
C GLN A 127 -4.69 17.63 36.08
#